data_AF-A0A1J0R8W7-F1
#
_entry.id   AF-A0A1J0R8W7-F1
#
_cell.length_a   1.000
_cell.length_b   1.000
_cell.length_c   1.000
_cell.angle_alpha   90.00
_cell.angle_beta   90.00
_cell.angle_gamma   90.00
#
_symmetry.space_group_name_H-M   'P 1'
#
loop_
_entity.id
_entity.type
_entity.pdbx_description
1 polymer ?
#
loop_
_entity_poly.entity_id
_entity_poly.type
_entity_poly.pdbx_seq_one_letter_code
_entity_poly.pdbx_strand_id
1 'polypeptide(L)'
;MACKTACRSAHRVTNIEKYCDKTLKAAARRLEANLKALTKLLAGTSGANPKMAINLAPLLATAETKLQEKLQESQTASEEILMQLQHFSAMRAQYYAISNLSATTKTPATIVGDNTHYAASALKAPTWQPIAPADCPGLDTEDRAEVTAATMWKKKGLAESALHYHSQLACYLNNERSRCTGVTNGDKIGVKITLGEADPGTDDTALASGAFKRFGNNKVVTGKITPPIIENNITSLAAATSTLENLQDLTKIASYKQDALFQRLLEIIKLVVPPDAKLTVDLERQVKTAIDTTYGKTDNEFQGKIWRPLDEQDSSYYSSSGVKSYKIESLTSAEQMAGAIAWGLINKITAKQSLST
;
A
#
# COMPACT_ATOMS: atom_id res chain seq x y z
N MET A 1 -18.18 6.85 5.17
CA MET A 1 -18.49 8.29 5.25
C MET A 1 -17.22 9.13 5.13
N ALA A 2 -17.33 10.46 4.94
CA ALA A 2 -16.21 11.39 5.09
C ALA A 2 -15.72 11.42 6.56
N CYS A 3 -14.40 11.49 6.78
CA CYS A 3 -13.84 11.69 8.11
C CYS A 3 -14.21 13.09 8.61
N LYS A 4 -14.72 13.15 9.86
CA LYS A 4 -15.32 14.38 10.41
C LYS A 4 -14.32 15.35 11.02
N THR A 5 -13.11 14.89 11.35
CA THR A 5 -12.05 15.69 11.95
C THR A 5 -10.70 15.29 11.39
N ALA A 6 -9.74 16.22 11.40
CA ALA A 6 -8.37 16.04 10.92
C ALA A 6 -7.69 14.86 11.63
N CYS A 7 -7.85 14.75 12.95
CA CYS A 7 -7.32 13.63 13.71
C CYS A 7 -7.87 12.26 13.23
N ARG A 8 -9.17 12.15 12.89
CA ARG A 8 -9.73 10.92 12.30
C ARG A 8 -9.17 10.64 10.92
N SER A 9 -8.99 11.69 10.10
CA SER A 9 -8.35 11.58 8.78
C SER A 9 -6.93 11.04 8.90
N ALA A 10 -6.14 11.52 9.86
CA ALA A 10 -4.79 11.05 10.14
C ALA A 10 -4.75 9.55 10.47
N HIS A 11 -5.72 9.07 11.25
CA HIS A 11 -5.85 7.65 11.58
C HIS A 11 -6.17 6.80 10.35
N ARG A 12 -7.08 7.26 9.48
CA ARG A 12 -7.39 6.57 8.22
C ARG A 12 -6.17 6.51 7.30
N VAL A 13 -5.39 7.58 7.22
CA VAL A 13 -4.13 7.59 6.46
C VAL A 13 -3.13 6.57 7.03
N THR A 14 -3.01 6.46 8.35
CA THR A 14 -2.17 5.43 9.00
C THR A 14 -2.58 4.01 8.60
N ASN A 15 -3.89 3.74 8.50
CA ASN A 15 -4.37 2.43 8.07
C ASN A 15 -4.08 2.16 6.57
N ILE A 16 -4.09 3.20 5.73
CA ILE A 16 -3.63 3.11 4.33
C ILE A 16 -2.14 2.74 4.29
N GLU A 17 -1.30 3.45 5.04
CA GLU A 17 0.15 3.19 5.11
C GLU A 17 0.44 1.74 5.52
N LYS A 18 -0.25 1.23 6.57
CA LYS A 18 -0.12 -0.16 7.04
C LYS A 18 -0.51 -1.19 5.97
N TYR A 19 -1.60 -0.95 5.24
CA TYR A 19 -2.02 -1.84 4.18
C TYR A 19 -0.97 -1.89 3.06
N CYS A 20 -0.42 -0.74 2.65
CA CYS A 20 0.61 -0.69 1.61
C CYS A 20 1.88 -1.45 2.03
N ASP A 21 2.34 -1.30 3.28
CA ASP A 21 3.46 -2.08 3.82
C ASP A 21 3.20 -3.60 3.78
N LYS A 22 1.98 -4.02 4.17
CA LYS A 22 1.56 -5.43 4.09
C LYS A 22 1.56 -5.95 2.65
N THR A 23 1.05 -5.16 1.70
CA THR A 23 0.99 -5.51 0.27
C THR A 23 2.39 -5.62 -0.32
N LEU A 24 3.29 -4.67 -0.06
CA LEU A 24 4.69 -4.70 -0.51
C LEU A 24 5.41 -5.96 0.02
N LYS A 25 5.25 -6.28 1.31
CA LYS A 25 5.83 -7.50 1.92
C LYS A 25 5.24 -8.78 1.32
N ALA A 26 3.94 -8.81 1.04
CA ALA A 26 3.30 -9.96 0.41
C ALA A 26 3.80 -10.17 -1.03
N ALA A 27 3.97 -9.09 -1.80
CA ALA A 27 4.52 -9.13 -3.16
C ALA A 27 5.97 -9.64 -3.17
N ALA A 28 6.83 -9.14 -2.27
CA ALA A 28 8.20 -9.62 -2.13
C ALA A 28 8.26 -11.13 -1.85
N ARG A 29 7.42 -11.62 -0.92
CA ARG A 29 7.30 -13.07 -0.63
C ARG A 29 6.79 -13.85 -1.82
N ARG A 30 5.85 -13.31 -2.60
CA ARG A 30 5.32 -13.94 -3.81
C ARG A 30 6.40 -14.06 -4.90
N LEU A 31 7.20 -13.02 -5.11
CA LEU A 31 8.33 -13.04 -6.03
C LEU A 31 9.39 -14.06 -5.61
N GLU A 32 9.72 -14.11 -4.32
CA GLU A 32 10.65 -15.11 -3.78
C GLU A 32 10.12 -16.54 -3.99
N ALA A 33 8.83 -16.77 -3.73
CA ALA A 33 8.19 -18.07 -3.97
C ALA A 33 8.20 -18.45 -5.46
N ASN A 34 7.96 -17.49 -6.35
CA ASN A 34 8.03 -17.70 -7.81
C ASN A 34 9.46 -17.99 -8.27
N LEU A 35 10.46 -17.30 -7.72
CA LEU A 35 11.88 -17.60 -7.99
C LEU A 35 12.23 -19.03 -7.55
N LYS A 36 11.79 -19.44 -6.35
CA LYS A 36 11.97 -20.82 -5.87
C LYS A 36 11.30 -21.84 -6.79
N ALA A 37 10.10 -21.55 -7.30
CA ALA A 37 9.41 -22.39 -8.26
C ALA A 37 10.21 -22.52 -9.58
N LEU A 38 10.77 -21.41 -10.09
CA LEU A 38 11.62 -21.42 -11.28
C LEU A 38 12.90 -22.24 -11.06
N THR A 39 13.59 -22.06 -9.93
CA THR A 39 14.81 -22.83 -9.63
C THR A 39 14.54 -24.32 -9.47
N LYS A 40 13.37 -24.69 -8.90
CA LYS A 40 12.94 -26.09 -8.84
C LYS A 40 12.69 -26.65 -10.25
N LEU A 41 12.01 -25.90 -11.12
CA LEU A 41 11.83 -26.30 -12.52
C LEU A 41 13.18 -26.49 -13.23
N LEU A 42 14.13 -25.57 -13.06
CA LEU A 42 15.49 -25.70 -13.61
C LEU A 42 16.23 -26.96 -13.12
N ALA A 43 16.24 -27.19 -11.81
CA ALA A 43 16.89 -28.38 -11.22
C ALA A 43 16.21 -29.68 -11.70
N GLY A 44 14.87 -29.68 -11.72
CA GLY A 44 14.06 -30.78 -12.23
C GLY A 44 14.35 -31.10 -13.68
N THR A 45 14.20 -30.11 -14.57
CA THR A 45 14.40 -30.28 -16.01
C THR A 45 15.83 -30.70 -16.33
N SER A 46 16.84 -30.16 -15.65
CA SER A 46 18.25 -30.51 -15.89
C SER A 46 18.61 -31.91 -15.42
N GLY A 47 18.13 -32.35 -14.25
CA GLY A 47 18.39 -33.69 -13.70
C GLY A 47 17.42 -34.79 -14.16
N ALA A 48 16.31 -34.43 -14.80
CA ALA A 48 15.25 -35.37 -15.15
C ALA A 48 15.62 -36.32 -16.30
N ASN A 49 15.02 -37.51 -16.26
CA ASN A 49 14.94 -38.39 -17.42
C ASN A 49 14.20 -37.72 -18.60
N PRO A 50 14.37 -38.21 -19.84
CA PRO A 50 13.79 -37.56 -21.02
C PRO A 50 12.27 -37.34 -20.97
N LYS A 51 11.52 -38.28 -20.40
CA LYS A 51 10.05 -38.19 -20.32
C LYS A 51 9.60 -37.05 -19.41
N MET A 52 10.22 -36.91 -18.23
CA MET A 52 9.91 -35.83 -17.29
C MET A 52 10.45 -34.48 -17.80
N ALA A 53 11.65 -34.46 -18.39
CA ALA A 53 12.21 -33.25 -18.99
C ALA A 53 11.30 -32.65 -20.09
N ILE A 54 10.71 -33.52 -20.93
CA ILE A 54 9.72 -33.13 -21.95
C ILE A 54 8.47 -32.47 -21.36
N ASN A 55 8.02 -32.89 -20.17
CA ASN A 55 6.87 -32.28 -19.49
C ASN A 55 7.24 -30.97 -18.79
N LEU A 56 8.46 -30.83 -18.27
CA LEU A 56 8.86 -29.64 -17.54
C LEU A 56 9.34 -28.50 -18.44
N ALA A 57 9.88 -28.79 -19.63
CA ALA A 57 10.47 -27.78 -20.51
C ALA A 57 9.50 -26.64 -20.91
N PRO A 58 8.22 -26.89 -21.28
CA PRO A 58 7.28 -25.82 -21.57
C PRO A 58 6.99 -24.92 -20.36
N LEU A 59 6.89 -25.52 -19.16
CA LEU A 59 6.69 -24.77 -17.91
C LEU A 59 7.90 -23.91 -17.60
N LEU A 60 9.11 -24.45 -17.72
CA LEU A 60 10.35 -23.74 -17.46
C LEU A 60 10.50 -22.50 -18.37
N ALA A 61 10.34 -22.68 -19.69
CA ALA A 61 10.46 -21.58 -20.65
C ALA A 61 9.45 -20.46 -20.36
N THR A 62 8.23 -20.82 -19.99
CA THR A 62 7.17 -19.85 -19.70
C THR A 62 7.36 -19.18 -18.33
N ALA A 63 7.86 -19.93 -17.34
CA ALA A 63 8.07 -19.46 -15.98
C ALA A 63 9.13 -18.34 -15.92
N GLU A 64 10.18 -18.43 -16.75
CA GLU A 64 11.22 -17.39 -16.84
C GLU A 64 10.64 -16.06 -17.33
N THR A 65 9.98 -16.05 -18.48
CA THR A 65 9.34 -14.84 -19.04
C THR A 65 8.35 -14.23 -18.03
N LYS A 66 7.49 -15.06 -17.42
CA LYS A 66 6.51 -14.59 -16.44
C LYS A 66 7.14 -14.05 -15.16
N LEU A 67 8.28 -14.59 -14.73
CA LEU A 67 8.98 -14.05 -13.57
C LEU A 67 9.56 -12.67 -13.87
N GLN A 68 10.12 -12.48 -15.08
CA GLN A 68 10.65 -11.18 -15.51
C GLN A 68 9.54 -10.13 -15.62
N GLU A 69 8.41 -10.46 -16.26
CA GLU A 69 7.22 -9.59 -16.33
C GLU A 69 6.75 -9.17 -14.93
N LYS A 70 6.60 -10.14 -14.02
CA LYS A 70 6.19 -9.87 -12.62
C LYS A 70 7.19 -9.02 -11.85
N LEU A 71 8.49 -9.19 -12.10
CA LEU A 71 9.51 -8.37 -11.47
C LEU A 71 9.36 -6.91 -11.90
N GLN A 72 9.15 -6.67 -13.21
CA GLN A 72 8.93 -5.33 -13.75
C GLN A 72 7.61 -4.71 -13.26
N GLU A 73 6.51 -5.47 -13.26
CA GLU A 73 5.23 -5.06 -12.69
C GLU A 73 5.38 -4.70 -11.20
N SER A 74 6.08 -5.54 -10.44
CA SER A 74 6.30 -5.31 -9.01
C SER A 74 7.17 -4.10 -8.74
N GLN A 75 8.23 -3.87 -9.53
CA GLN A 75 9.08 -2.68 -9.41
C GLN A 75 8.27 -1.41 -9.66
N THR A 76 7.57 -1.35 -10.79
CA THR A 76 6.74 -0.20 -11.20
C THR A 76 5.67 0.11 -10.17
N ALA A 77 4.94 -0.91 -9.70
CA ALA A 77 3.89 -0.73 -8.70
C ALA A 77 4.46 -0.36 -7.32
N SER A 78 5.63 -0.89 -6.94
CA SER A 78 6.27 -0.54 -5.66
C SER A 78 6.74 0.91 -5.65
N GLU A 79 7.33 1.40 -6.75
CA GLU A 79 7.72 2.80 -6.91
C GLU A 79 6.51 3.73 -6.79
N GLU A 80 5.41 3.40 -7.46
CA GLU A 80 4.16 4.17 -7.37
C GLU A 80 3.64 4.20 -5.93
N ILE A 81 3.60 3.05 -5.23
CA ILE A 81 3.18 2.99 -3.82
C ILE A 81 4.08 3.88 -2.95
N LEU A 82 5.40 3.80 -3.10
CA LEU A 82 6.34 4.58 -2.28
C LEU A 82 6.19 6.08 -2.53
N MET A 83 6.03 6.51 -3.78
CA MET A 83 5.76 7.90 -4.14
C MET A 83 4.46 8.39 -3.50
N GLN A 84 3.36 7.63 -3.64
CA GLN A 84 2.08 8.01 -3.05
C GLN A 84 2.12 8.02 -1.51
N LEU A 85 2.86 7.11 -0.88
CA LEU A 85 3.04 7.09 0.57
C LEU A 85 3.76 8.33 1.10
N GLN A 86 4.66 8.95 0.33
CA GLN A 86 5.26 10.23 0.71
C GLN A 86 4.19 11.34 0.80
N HIS A 87 3.28 11.40 -0.18
CA HIS A 87 2.16 12.33 -0.15
C HIS A 87 1.20 12.07 1.02
N PHE A 88 0.89 10.80 1.29
CA PHE A 88 0.04 10.43 2.43
C PHE A 88 0.70 10.72 3.78
N SER A 89 2.01 10.51 3.92
CA SER A 89 2.75 10.85 5.15
C SER A 89 2.72 12.36 5.42
N ALA A 90 2.93 13.18 4.38
CA ALA A 90 2.81 14.64 4.49
C ALA A 90 1.37 15.07 4.87
N MET A 91 0.36 14.43 4.27
CA MET A 91 -1.05 14.64 4.60
C MET A 91 -1.37 14.27 6.05
N ARG A 92 -0.88 13.13 6.54
CA ARG A 92 -1.04 12.71 7.94
C ARG A 92 -0.40 13.71 8.90
N ALA A 93 0.80 14.20 8.60
CA ALA A 93 1.47 15.22 9.40
C ALA A 93 0.66 16.52 9.44
N GLN A 94 0.11 16.97 8.30
CA GLN A 94 -0.75 18.15 8.24
C GLN A 94 -2.03 17.96 9.07
N TYR A 95 -2.68 16.80 8.98
CA TYR A 95 -3.86 16.51 9.79
C TYR A 95 -3.55 16.53 11.30
N TYR A 96 -2.43 15.96 11.74
CA TYR A 96 -2.03 16.04 13.14
C TYR A 96 -1.69 17.46 13.57
N ALA A 97 -1.03 18.26 12.72
CA ALA A 97 -0.76 19.66 12.99
C ALA A 97 -2.05 20.47 13.19
N ILE A 98 -3.06 20.28 12.33
CA ILE A 98 -4.37 20.91 12.45
C ILE A 98 -5.08 20.47 13.73
N SER A 99 -5.05 19.19 14.05
CA SER A 99 -5.62 18.67 15.29
C SER A 99 -4.96 19.28 16.53
N ASN A 100 -3.63 19.43 16.54
CA ASN A 100 -2.90 19.97 17.68
C ASN A 100 -3.14 21.47 17.86
N LEU A 101 -3.29 22.21 16.75
CA LEU A 101 -3.55 23.64 16.75
C LEU A 101 -5.01 23.99 17.02
N SER A 102 -5.93 23.05 16.81
CA SER A 102 -7.36 23.24 17.09
C SER A 102 -7.56 23.41 18.59
N ALA A 103 -7.56 24.66 19.05
CA ALA A 103 -7.60 25.02 20.45
C ALA A 103 -8.31 26.36 20.62
N THR A 104 -8.96 26.50 21.77
CA THR A 104 -9.54 27.75 22.23
C THR A 104 -8.71 28.26 23.40
N THR A 105 -8.41 29.56 23.41
CA THR A 105 -7.83 30.19 24.61
C THR A 105 -8.79 29.99 25.78
N LYS A 106 -8.38 29.28 26.84
CA LYS A 106 -9.24 29.00 28.00
C LYS A 106 -9.57 30.26 28.80
N THR A 107 -8.64 31.22 28.80
CA THR A 107 -8.81 32.54 29.41
C THR A 107 -8.65 33.62 28.35
N PRO A 108 -9.50 34.66 28.34
CA PRO A 108 -9.32 35.78 27.44
C PRO A 108 -8.01 36.51 27.74
N ALA A 109 -7.37 37.00 26.68
CA ALA A 109 -6.43 38.09 26.84
C ALA A 109 -7.21 39.33 27.29
N THR A 110 -6.70 40.07 28.27
CA THR A 110 -7.45 41.21 28.83
C THR A 110 -6.59 42.45 28.93
N ILE A 111 -7.22 43.59 28.60
CA ILE A 111 -6.72 44.93 28.87
C ILE A 111 -7.68 45.54 29.89
N VAL A 112 -7.14 45.98 31.02
CA VAL A 112 -7.92 46.65 32.08
C VAL A 112 -7.84 48.15 31.82
N GLY A 113 -8.99 48.80 31.67
CA GLY A 113 -9.04 50.25 31.58
C GLY A 113 -9.10 50.85 32.97
N ASP A 114 -8.30 51.88 33.22
CA ASP A 114 -8.78 52.99 34.04
C ASP A 114 -9.27 54.08 33.08
N ASN A 115 -10.08 54.98 33.62
CA ASN A 115 -10.71 56.14 33.00
C ASN A 115 -9.79 57.11 32.22
N THR A 116 -8.52 56.76 31.95
CA THR A 116 -7.63 57.57 31.13
C THR A 116 -7.15 56.91 29.83
N HIS A 117 -6.53 55.73 29.76
CA HIS A 117 -6.13 55.16 28.45
C HIS A 117 -5.95 53.62 28.41
N TYR A 118 -6.82 52.90 27.69
CA TYR A 118 -6.60 51.47 27.34
C TYR A 118 -5.29 51.24 26.57
N ALA A 119 -4.78 52.27 25.88
CA ALA A 119 -3.55 52.20 25.09
C ALA A 119 -2.27 52.01 25.93
N ALA A 120 -2.29 52.40 27.21
CA ALA A 120 -1.15 52.28 28.12
C ALA A 120 -1.22 51.03 29.02
N SER A 121 -2.36 50.34 29.02
CA SER A 121 -2.62 49.20 29.90
C SER A 121 -1.87 47.94 29.45
N ALA A 122 -1.31 47.21 30.41
CA ALA A 122 -0.61 45.95 30.13
C ALA A 122 -1.57 44.89 29.58
N LEU A 123 -1.15 44.19 28.53
CA LEU A 123 -1.85 43.03 27.99
C LEU A 123 -1.51 41.78 28.81
N LYS A 124 -2.52 41.16 29.41
CA LYS A 124 -2.36 39.79 29.94
C LYS A 124 -2.57 38.77 28.83
N ALA A 125 -1.51 38.07 28.46
CA ALA A 125 -1.55 37.06 27.39
C ALA A 125 -2.45 35.86 27.77
N PRO A 126 -3.10 35.22 26.77
CA PRO A 126 -3.89 34.03 27.02
C PRO A 126 -3.01 32.77 27.14
N THR A 127 -3.48 31.77 27.86
CA THR A 127 -2.90 30.43 27.85
C THR A 127 -3.50 29.58 26.74
N TRP A 128 -2.64 29.10 25.85
CA TRP A 128 -2.96 28.10 24.85
C TRP A 128 -2.80 26.71 25.45
N GLN A 129 -3.75 25.82 25.15
CA GLN A 129 -3.61 24.41 25.47
C GLN A 129 -3.70 23.61 24.18
N PRO A 130 -2.59 23.05 23.70
CA PRO A 130 -2.62 22.16 22.55
C PRO A 130 -3.44 20.91 22.88
N ILE A 131 -4.11 20.36 21.88
CA ILE A 131 -4.66 19.00 21.97
C ILE A 131 -3.51 18.03 21.67
N ALA A 132 -3.32 17.00 22.49
CA ALA A 132 -2.30 16.00 22.24
C ALA A 132 -2.74 15.03 21.12
N PRO A 133 -1.84 14.65 20.18
CA PRO A 133 -2.16 13.69 19.12
C PRO A 133 -2.65 12.32 19.61
N ALA A 134 -2.21 11.91 20.81
CA ALA A 134 -2.51 10.61 21.40
C ALA A 134 -3.97 10.45 21.86
N ASP A 135 -4.69 11.57 22.01
CA ASP A 135 -6.03 11.59 22.60
C ASP A 135 -7.16 11.66 21.58
N CYS A 136 -6.86 11.36 20.31
CA CYS A 136 -7.77 11.42 19.17
C CYS A 136 -9.20 10.95 19.50
N PRO A 137 -10.13 11.86 19.86
CA PRO A 137 -11.36 11.45 20.52
C PRO A 137 -12.41 11.04 19.49
N GLY A 138 -13.15 9.98 19.83
CA GLY A 138 -14.32 9.56 19.07
C GLY A 138 -14.02 8.81 17.77
N LEU A 139 -12.86 8.16 17.63
CA LEU A 139 -12.61 7.21 16.53
C LEU A 139 -13.73 6.17 16.45
N ASP A 140 -14.42 6.12 15.31
CA ASP A 140 -15.49 5.16 15.08
C ASP A 140 -15.00 3.88 14.38
N THR A 141 -15.92 2.96 14.11
CA THR A 141 -15.61 1.68 13.44
C THR A 141 -15.04 1.88 12.04
N GLU A 142 -15.49 2.89 11.28
CA GLU A 142 -14.94 3.17 9.95
C GLU A 142 -13.50 3.70 10.04
N ASP A 143 -13.20 4.52 11.06
CA ASP A 143 -11.87 5.07 11.30
C ASP A 143 -10.84 3.99 11.67
N ARG A 144 -11.31 2.91 12.31
CA ARG A 144 -10.49 1.77 12.76
C ARG A 144 -10.44 0.61 11.76
N ALA A 145 -11.32 0.60 10.77
CA ALA A 145 -11.44 -0.52 9.83
C ALA A 145 -10.11 -0.78 9.08
N GLU A 146 -9.79 -2.06 8.91
CA GLU A 146 -8.66 -2.48 8.07
C GLU A 146 -8.92 -2.03 6.62
N VAL A 147 -7.86 -1.54 5.97
CA VAL A 147 -7.91 -1.23 4.55
C VAL A 147 -7.64 -2.51 3.76
N THR A 148 -8.43 -2.70 2.70
CA THR A 148 -8.34 -3.82 1.76
C THR A 148 -8.47 -3.26 0.34
N ALA A 149 -8.10 -4.03 -0.69
CA ALA A 149 -8.32 -3.61 -2.08
C ALA A 149 -9.75 -3.14 -2.35
N ALA A 150 -10.74 -3.91 -1.89
CA ALA A 150 -12.16 -3.58 -2.05
C ALA A 150 -12.60 -2.27 -1.37
N THR A 151 -11.85 -1.82 -0.37
CA THR A 151 -12.19 -0.62 0.40
C THR A 151 -11.28 0.57 0.10
N MET A 152 -10.13 0.36 -0.56
CA MET A 152 -9.17 1.41 -0.92
C MET A 152 -9.79 2.45 -1.87
N TRP A 153 -10.54 1.99 -2.87
CA TRP A 153 -11.22 2.83 -3.87
C TRP A 153 -12.35 3.73 -3.31
N LYS A 154 -12.82 3.52 -2.08
CA LYS A 154 -13.94 4.29 -1.50
C LYS A 154 -13.53 5.69 -0.99
N LYS A 155 -12.48 6.29 -1.57
CA LYS A 155 -11.87 7.59 -1.22
C LYS A 155 -11.45 7.75 0.25
N LYS A 156 -11.60 6.68 1.05
CA LYS A 156 -11.53 6.62 2.52
C LYS A 156 -12.15 7.81 3.25
N GLY A 157 -13.04 8.54 2.57
CA GLY A 157 -13.64 9.77 3.06
C GLY A 157 -12.65 10.83 3.51
N LEU A 158 -11.39 10.85 3.03
CA LEU A 158 -10.41 11.85 3.47
C LEU A 158 -10.92 13.26 3.13
N ALA A 159 -11.03 14.10 4.16
CA ALA A 159 -11.62 15.42 4.05
C ALA A 159 -10.55 16.47 3.73
N GLU A 160 -10.95 17.53 3.02
CA GLU A 160 -10.12 18.72 2.97
C GLU A 160 -9.87 19.20 4.40
N SER A 161 -8.60 19.46 4.71
CA SER A 161 -8.23 19.95 6.02
C SER A 161 -8.22 21.47 6.00
N ALA A 162 -9.17 22.10 6.69
CA ALA A 162 -9.17 23.54 6.92
C ALA A 162 -8.94 23.82 8.40
N LEU A 163 -8.13 24.83 8.69
CA LEU A 163 -8.04 25.42 10.02
C LEU A 163 -8.51 26.86 9.89
N HIS A 164 -9.52 27.22 10.67
CA HIS A 164 -10.07 28.56 10.75
C HIS A 164 -9.56 29.22 12.03
N TYR A 165 -9.24 30.52 11.95
CA TYR A 165 -9.15 31.33 13.15
C TYR A 165 -10.37 32.22 13.25
N HIS A 166 -10.80 32.45 14.49
CA HIS A 166 -11.71 33.52 14.80
C HIS A 166 -11.30 34.23 16.08
N SER A 167 -11.51 35.54 16.11
CA SER A 167 -11.34 36.32 17.33
C SER A 167 -12.71 36.60 17.94
N GLN A 168 -12.76 36.81 19.24
CA GLN A 168 -13.96 37.28 19.93
C GLN A 168 -13.60 38.48 20.79
N LEU A 169 -14.42 39.51 20.76
CA LEU A 169 -14.23 40.75 21.50
C LEU A 169 -15.38 40.94 22.49
N ALA A 170 -15.08 41.40 23.69
CA ALA A 170 -16.07 41.85 24.67
C ALA A 170 -15.57 43.09 25.42
N CYS A 171 -16.50 43.94 25.87
CA CYS A 171 -16.24 44.95 26.90
C CYS A 171 -17.14 44.65 28.10
N TYR A 172 -16.56 44.33 29.26
CA TYR A 172 -17.32 43.93 30.46
C TYR A 172 -16.74 44.50 31.76
N LEU A 173 -17.58 44.62 32.79
CA LEU A 173 -17.24 45.14 34.12
C LEU A 173 -16.91 44.01 35.10
N ASN A 174 -15.65 43.88 35.53
CA ASN A 174 -15.17 42.85 36.46
C ASN A 174 -15.25 41.40 35.93
N ASN A 175 -16.42 40.95 35.43
CA ASN A 175 -16.76 39.58 34.99
C ASN A 175 -17.45 39.56 33.61
N GLU A 176 -17.32 38.47 32.83
CA GLU A 176 -17.99 38.30 31.54
C GLU A 176 -19.53 38.45 31.67
N ARG A 177 -20.20 38.98 30.64
CA ARG A 177 -21.65 39.27 30.59
C ARG A 177 -22.17 40.41 31.48
N SER A 178 -21.28 41.12 32.15
CA SER A 178 -21.64 42.38 32.83
C SER A 178 -21.48 43.57 31.89
N ARG A 179 -22.34 44.58 32.03
CA ARG A 179 -22.29 45.75 31.15
C ARG A 179 -21.06 46.61 31.46
N CYS A 180 -20.23 46.85 30.43
CA CYS A 180 -19.18 47.86 30.47
C CYS A 180 -19.78 49.24 30.71
N THR A 181 -19.18 50.02 31.61
CA THR A 181 -19.57 51.42 31.84
C THR A 181 -18.63 52.40 31.14
N GLY A 182 -17.42 51.95 30.78
CA GLY A 182 -16.43 52.71 30.04
C GLY A 182 -15.72 53.80 30.86
N VAL A 183 -15.93 53.83 32.18
CA VAL A 183 -15.49 54.92 33.07
C VAL A 183 -14.96 54.41 34.42
N THR A 184 -14.87 53.09 34.62
CA THR A 184 -14.45 52.50 35.89
C THR A 184 -13.20 51.63 35.71
N ASN A 185 -12.36 51.57 36.76
CA ASN A 185 -11.17 50.71 36.79
C ASN A 185 -11.47 49.20 36.69
N GLY A 186 -12.76 48.83 36.75
CA GLY A 186 -13.22 47.46 36.57
C GLY A 186 -13.57 47.10 35.12
N ASP A 187 -13.62 48.09 34.21
CA ASP A 187 -13.93 47.86 32.80
C ASP A 187 -12.76 47.15 32.10
N LYS A 188 -13.07 46.09 31.36
CA LYS A 188 -12.10 45.23 30.69
C LYS A 188 -12.48 45.07 29.24
N ILE A 189 -11.49 45.19 28.36
CA ILE A 189 -11.56 44.69 26.99
C ILE A 189 -10.98 43.28 26.99
N GLY A 190 -11.82 42.31 26.64
CA GLY A 190 -11.44 40.91 26.53
C GLY A 190 -11.34 40.47 25.07
N VAL A 191 -10.26 39.77 24.73
CA VAL A 191 -10.08 39.12 23.43
C VAL A 191 -9.88 37.62 23.63
N LYS A 192 -10.68 36.79 22.96
CA LYS A 192 -10.44 35.34 22.84
C LYS A 192 -10.05 35.03 21.40
N ILE A 193 -9.10 34.12 21.23
CA ILE A 193 -8.75 33.58 19.92
C ILE A 193 -9.04 32.10 19.97
N THR A 194 -9.69 31.61 18.92
CA THR A 194 -9.95 30.19 18.75
C THR A 194 -9.50 29.78 17.37
N LEU A 195 -8.81 28.65 17.34
CA LEU A 195 -8.45 27.93 16.15
C LEU A 195 -9.29 26.65 16.12
N GLY A 196 -9.92 26.36 14.99
CA GLY A 196 -10.76 25.17 14.86
C GLY A 196 -10.98 24.73 13.43
N GLU A 197 -11.41 23.49 13.27
CA GLU A 197 -11.66 22.88 11.96
C GLU A 197 -12.96 23.37 11.31
N ALA A 198 -13.92 23.85 12.11
CA ALA A 198 -15.18 24.38 11.64
C ALA A 198 -15.13 25.91 11.53
N ASP A 199 -15.72 26.45 10.46
CA ASP A 199 -15.98 27.89 10.36
C ASP A 199 -17.05 28.27 11.40
N PRO A 200 -16.71 29.10 12.40
CA PRO A 200 -17.65 29.52 13.42
C PRO A 200 -18.51 30.71 12.99
N GLY A 201 -18.26 31.29 11.81
CA GLY A 201 -18.96 32.47 11.31
C GLY A 201 -18.66 33.75 12.10
N THR A 202 -19.39 34.81 11.76
CA THR A 202 -19.36 36.11 12.42
C THR A 202 -20.64 36.36 13.20
N ASP A 203 -20.55 37.15 14.27
CA ASP A 203 -21.76 37.64 14.92
C ASP A 203 -22.17 38.98 14.28
N ASP A 204 -23.40 39.07 13.77
CA ASP A 204 -23.88 40.25 13.01
C ASP A 204 -24.39 41.39 13.91
N THR A 205 -24.17 41.30 15.22
CA THR A 205 -24.75 42.20 16.22
C THR A 205 -23.68 42.99 16.94
N ALA A 206 -23.98 44.26 17.23
CA ALA A 206 -23.08 45.13 18.00
C ALA A 206 -22.74 44.53 19.38
N LEU A 207 -21.58 44.92 19.92
CA LEU A 207 -21.18 44.57 21.28
C LEU A 207 -22.22 45.08 22.28
N ALA A 208 -22.77 44.17 23.09
CA ALA A 208 -23.77 44.48 24.09
C ALA A 208 -23.61 43.61 25.33
N SER A 209 -23.93 44.18 26.49
CA SER A 209 -24.05 43.46 27.78
C SER A 209 -22.85 42.59 28.15
N GLY A 210 -21.63 42.99 27.77
CA GLY A 210 -20.40 42.26 28.12
C GLY A 210 -20.25 40.85 27.56
N ALA A 211 -21.06 40.49 26.56
CA ALA A 211 -20.92 39.22 25.87
C ALA A 211 -19.80 39.29 24.82
N PHE A 212 -19.05 38.19 24.69
CA PHE A 212 -18.10 38.01 23.60
C PHE A 212 -18.83 37.89 22.27
N LYS A 213 -18.42 38.71 21.30
CA LYS A 213 -18.88 38.65 19.92
C LYS A 213 -17.75 38.26 18.99
N ARG A 214 -17.99 37.34 18.08
CA ARG A 214 -17.04 36.89 17.05
C ARG A 214 -16.79 38.01 16.06
N PHE A 215 -15.51 38.33 15.85
CA PHE A 215 -15.05 39.28 14.85
C PHE A 215 -13.80 38.72 14.16
N GLY A 216 -13.65 38.98 12.86
CA GLY A 216 -12.52 38.50 12.06
C GLY A 216 -12.49 36.98 11.96
N ASN A 217 -12.96 36.44 10.84
CA ASN A 217 -12.82 35.04 10.48
C ASN A 217 -11.91 34.91 9.26
N ASN A 218 -11.03 33.91 9.26
CA ASN A 218 -10.18 33.63 8.11
C ASN A 218 -9.67 32.19 8.17
N LYS A 219 -9.39 31.61 7.00
CA LYS A 219 -8.75 30.30 6.87
C LYS A 219 -7.25 30.46 7.06
N VAL A 220 -6.69 29.82 8.10
CA VAL A 220 -5.26 29.86 8.47
C VAL A 220 -4.43 28.93 7.60
N VAL A 221 -4.95 27.72 7.34
CA VAL A 221 -4.23 26.72 6.53
C VAL A 221 -4.75 26.73 5.11
N THR A 222 -3.94 27.26 4.19
CA THR A 222 -4.12 27.11 2.74
C THR A 222 -3.50 25.78 2.30
N GLY A 223 -4.12 24.67 2.73
CA GLY A 223 -3.61 23.33 2.44
C GLY A 223 -3.60 23.04 0.93
N LYS A 224 -2.47 22.51 0.42
CA LYS A 224 -2.35 21.95 -0.94
C LYS A 224 -3.07 20.60 -1.10
N ILE A 225 -3.89 20.19 -0.12
CA ILE A 225 -4.59 18.91 -0.09
C ILE A 225 -6.02 19.15 -0.53
N THR A 226 -6.26 18.99 -1.83
CA THR A 226 -7.58 19.17 -2.43
C THR A 226 -8.22 17.80 -2.68
N PRO A 227 -9.56 17.70 -2.79
CA PRO A 227 -10.23 16.45 -3.13
C PRO A 227 -9.70 15.80 -4.42
N PRO A 228 -9.38 16.55 -5.51
CA PRO A 228 -8.74 15.97 -6.69
C PRO A 228 -7.37 15.34 -6.42
N ILE A 229 -6.53 15.96 -5.59
CA ILE A 229 -5.21 15.41 -5.24
C ILE A 229 -5.37 14.13 -4.41
N ILE A 230 -6.28 14.13 -3.44
CA ILE A 230 -6.61 12.92 -2.66
C ILE A 230 -7.09 11.80 -3.59
N GLU A 231 -8.01 12.11 -4.52
CA GLU A 231 -8.61 11.13 -5.41
C GLU A 231 -7.60 10.53 -6.39
N ASN A 232 -6.75 11.37 -6.98
CA ASN A 232 -5.68 10.90 -7.87
C ASN A 232 -4.72 9.99 -7.11
N ASN A 233 -4.25 10.39 -5.93
CA ASN A 233 -3.32 9.61 -5.14
C ASN A 233 -3.92 8.27 -4.68
N ILE A 234 -5.20 8.26 -4.25
CA ILE A 234 -5.90 7.02 -3.88
C ILE A 234 -6.07 6.11 -5.10
N THR A 235 -6.41 6.66 -6.26
CA THR A 235 -6.62 5.89 -7.49
C THR A 235 -5.32 5.21 -7.94
N SER A 236 -4.22 5.97 -8.00
CA SER A 236 -2.91 5.42 -8.34
C SER A 236 -2.46 4.36 -7.34
N LEU A 237 -2.64 4.63 -6.04
CA LEU A 237 -2.28 3.68 -4.99
C LEU A 237 -3.12 2.39 -5.07
N ALA A 238 -4.41 2.50 -5.36
CA ALA A 238 -5.30 1.35 -5.47
C ALA A 238 -4.98 0.49 -6.70
N ALA A 239 -4.62 1.11 -7.83
CA ALA A 239 -4.14 0.41 -9.01
C ALA A 239 -2.83 -0.34 -8.72
N ALA A 240 -1.84 0.35 -8.13
CA ALA A 240 -0.54 -0.24 -7.83
C ALA A 240 -0.63 -1.39 -6.81
N THR A 241 -1.39 -1.22 -5.73
CA THR A 241 -1.61 -2.30 -4.75
C THR A 241 -2.37 -3.48 -5.36
N SER A 242 -3.34 -3.23 -6.24
CA SER A 242 -4.03 -4.29 -6.99
C SER A 242 -3.06 -5.09 -7.87
N THR A 243 -2.12 -4.45 -8.57
CA THR A 243 -1.08 -5.14 -9.34
C THR A 243 -0.26 -6.07 -8.43
N LEU A 244 0.20 -5.57 -7.28
CA LEU A 244 1.01 -6.34 -6.34
C LEU A 244 0.26 -7.53 -5.71
N GLU A 245 -1.01 -7.37 -5.38
CA GLU A 245 -1.85 -8.45 -4.81
C GLU A 245 -2.16 -9.55 -5.83
N ASN A 246 -2.20 -9.21 -7.11
CA ASN A 246 -2.53 -10.12 -8.20
C ASN A 246 -1.31 -10.70 -8.92
N LEU A 247 -0.09 -10.54 -8.38
CA LEU A 247 1.10 -11.20 -8.91
C LEU A 247 0.86 -12.71 -8.96
N GLN A 248 0.84 -13.26 -10.18
CA GLN A 248 0.43 -14.66 -10.38
C GLN A 248 1.38 -15.63 -9.68
N ASP A 249 0.84 -16.76 -9.25
CA ASP A 249 1.58 -17.84 -8.59
C ASP A 249 2.05 -18.88 -9.62
N LEU A 250 3.36 -19.00 -9.82
CA LEU A 250 3.94 -19.94 -10.78
C LEU A 250 3.67 -21.42 -10.42
N THR A 251 3.16 -21.72 -9.23
CA THR A 251 2.77 -23.08 -8.85
C THR A 251 1.32 -23.42 -9.24
N LYS A 252 0.61 -22.51 -9.93
CA LYS A 252 -0.78 -22.65 -10.36
C LYS A 252 -0.87 -22.82 -11.86
N ILE A 253 -1.78 -23.69 -12.34
CA ILE A 253 -1.92 -23.97 -13.79
C ILE A 253 -2.45 -22.75 -14.55
N ALA A 254 -3.20 -21.88 -13.87
CA ALA A 254 -3.70 -20.63 -14.41
C ALA A 254 -2.58 -19.72 -14.94
N SER A 255 -1.38 -19.82 -14.37
CA SER A 255 -0.21 -19.06 -14.81
C SER A 255 0.29 -19.47 -16.19
N TYR A 256 -0.08 -20.65 -16.72
CA TYR A 256 0.51 -21.19 -17.97
C TYR A 256 -0.52 -21.44 -19.07
N LYS A 257 -1.72 -21.91 -18.73
CA LYS A 257 -2.63 -22.53 -19.70
C LYS A 257 -3.08 -21.63 -20.87
N GLN A 258 -3.05 -20.30 -20.70
CA GLN A 258 -3.40 -19.33 -21.74
C GLN A 258 -2.17 -18.67 -22.39
N ASP A 259 -0.96 -19.06 -21.98
CA ASP A 259 0.27 -18.47 -22.48
C ASP A 259 0.60 -19.02 -23.88
N ALA A 260 0.86 -18.11 -24.82
CA ALA A 260 1.11 -18.47 -26.21
C ALA A 260 2.40 -19.28 -26.39
N LEU A 261 3.46 -18.94 -25.64
CA LEU A 261 4.72 -19.69 -25.68
C LEU A 261 4.52 -21.09 -25.11
N PHE A 262 3.81 -21.20 -23.98
CA PHE A 262 3.48 -22.49 -23.38
C PHE A 262 2.71 -23.40 -24.36
N GLN A 263 1.64 -22.87 -24.97
CA GLN A 263 0.83 -23.62 -25.94
C GLN A 263 1.66 -24.03 -27.16
N ARG A 264 2.48 -23.11 -27.70
CA ARG A 264 3.34 -23.39 -28.86
C ARG A 264 4.36 -24.49 -28.56
N LEU A 265 4.99 -24.47 -27.39
CA LEU A 265 5.95 -25.51 -27.00
C LEU A 265 5.28 -26.87 -26.83
N LEU A 266 4.02 -26.93 -26.39
CA LEU A 266 3.27 -28.17 -26.35
C LEU A 266 2.95 -28.72 -27.73
N GLU A 267 2.63 -27.87 -28.70
CA GLU A 267 2.42 -28.31 -30.09
C GLU A 267 3.66 -29.00 -30.64
N ILE A 268 4.82 -28.36 -30.48
CA ILE A 268 6.08 -28.88 -31.00
C ILE A 268 6.49 -30.17 -30.29
N ILE A 269 6.44 -30.18 -28.96
CA ILE A 269 7.02 -31.25 -28.16
C ILE A 269 6.05 -32.44 -27.99
N LYS A 270 4.75 -32.17 -27.84
CA LYS A 270 3.73 -33.21 -27.56
C LYS A 270 2.95 -33.63 -28.78
N LEU A 271 2.65 -32.70 -29.67
CA LEU A 271 1.87 -32.97 -30.89
C LEU A 271 2.76 -33.18 -32.12
N VAL A 272 4.10 -33.05 -31.95
CA VAL A 272 5.10 -33.24 -33.01
C VAL A 272 4.83 -32.34 -34.21
N VAL A 273 4.32 -31.13 -33.94
CA VAL A 273 4.07 -30.11 -34.97
C VAL A 273 5.40 -29.49 -35.38
N PRO A 274 5.69 -29.35 -36.68
CA PRO A 274 6.89 -28.67 -37.14
C PRO A 274 6.96 -27.23 -36.57
N PRO A 275 8.14 -26.75 -36.12
CA PRO A 275 8.31 -25.42 -35.52
C PRO A 275 7.80 -24.26 -36.37
N ASP A 276 7.74 -24.42 -37.70
CA ASP A 276 7.33 -23.39 -38.66
C ASP A 276 5.87 -23.54 -39.15
N ALA A 277 5.13 -24.53 -38.68
CA ALA A 277 3.77 -24.78 -39.13
C ALA A 277 2.77 -23.75 -38.56
N LYS A 278 1.81 -23.29 -39.39
CA LYS A 278 0.72 -22.39 -38.99
C LYS A 278 -0.30 -23.12 -38.10
N LEU A 279 -0.76 -22.45 -37.04
CA LEU A 279 -1.80 -22.96 -36.14
C LEU A 279 -3.15 -23.12 -36.86
N THR A 280 -3.86 -24.21 -36.60
CA THR A 280 -5.24 -24.46 -37.04
C THR A 280 -6.17 -24.62 -35.83
N VAL A 281 -7.48 -24.40 -36.02
CA VAL A 281 -8.48 -24.52 -34.94
C VAL A 281 -8.52 -25.93 -34.32
N ASP A 282 -8.27 -26.98 -35.10
CA ASP A 282 -8.19 -28.34 -34.56
C ASP A 282 -6.96 -28.57 -33.68
N LEU A 283 -5.88 -27.83 -33.93
CA LEU A 283 -4.68 -27.87 -33.11
C LEU A 283 -4.92 -27.25 -31.73
N GLU A 284 -5.68 -26.16 -31.64
CA GLU A 284 -6.05 -25.54 -30.36
C GLU A 284 -6.80 -26.52 -29.44
N ARG A 285 -7.73 -27.33 -29.99
CA ARG A 285 -8.46 -28.35 -29.23
C ARG A 285 -7.52 -29.47 -28.75
N GLN A 286 -6.57 -29.87 -29.57
CA GLN A 286 -5.57 -30.89 -29.21
C GLN A 286 -4.61 -30.38 -28.13
N VAL A 287 -4.17 -29.12 -28.22
CA VAL A 287 -3.33 -28.46 -27.20
C VAL A 287 -4.05 -28.41 -25.87
N LYS A 288 -5.30 -27.95 -25.84
CA LYS A 288 -6.10 -27.95 -24.60
C LYS A 288 -6.21 -29.35 -23.98
N THR A 289 -6.45 -30.37 -24.79
CA THR A 289 -6.53 -31.77 -24.33
C THR A 289 -5.18 -32.24 -23.78
N ALA A 290 -4.07 -31.87 -24.44
CA ALA A 290 -2.72 -32.18 -23.98
C ALA A 290 -2.39 -31.47 -22.65
N ILE A 291 -2.86 -30.23 -22.47
CA ILE A 291 -2.72 -29.48 -21.21
C ILE A 291 -3.43 -30.21 -20.08
N ASP A 292 -4.72 -30.50 -20.25
CA ASP A 292 -5.54 -31.16 -19.22
C ASP A 292 -4.98 -32.54 -18.85
N THR A 293 -4.50 -33.29 -19.85
CA THR A 293 -3.96 -34.63 -19.65
C THR A 293 -2.62 -34.59 -18.93
N THR A 294 -1.70 -33.72 -19.34
CA THR A 294 -0.31 -33.69 -18.83
C THR A 294 -0.19 -32.91 -17.52
N TYR A 295 -0.88 -31.78 -17.42
CA TYR A 295 -0.74 -30.83 -16.32
C TYR A 295 -1.98 -30.77 -15.43
N GLY A 296 -3.13 -31.29 -15.88
CA GLY A 296 -4.36 -31.27 -15.09
C GLY A 296 -5.23 -30.04 -15.35
N LYS A 297 -6.51 -30.16 -14.97
CA LYS A 297 -7.56 -29.14 -15.14
C LYS A 297 -7.64 -28.16 -13.99
N THR A 298 -7.17 -28.59 -12.82
CA THR A 298 -7.26 -27.86 -11.55
C THR A 298 -5.87 -27.67 -10.95
N ASP A 299 -5.73 -26.71 -10.04
CA ASP A 299 -4.46 -26.51 -9.33
C ASP A 299 -4.06 -27.74 -8.50
N ASN A 300 -5.02 -28.48 -7.94
CA ASN A 300 -4.73 -29.70 -7.19
C ASN A 300 -4.18 -30.81 -8.11
N GLU A 301 -4.75 -30.97 -9.31
CA GLU A 301 -4.20 -31.89 -10.30
C GLU A 301 -2.81 -31.46 -10.77
N PHE A 302 -2.61 -30.15 -10.98
CA PHE A 302 -1.30 -29.61 -11.36
C PHE A 302 -0.23 -29.85 -10.29
N GLN A 303 -0.59 -29.65 -9.02
CA GLN A 303 0.26 -30.01 -7.89
C GLN A 303 0.59 -31.50 -7.87
N GLY A 304 -0.40 -32.36 -8.10
CA GLY A 304 -0.21 -33.82 -8.12
C GLY A 304 0.59 -34.34 -9.31
N LYS A 305 0.47 -33.72 -10.50
CA LYS A 305 1.12 -34.17 -11.75
C LYS A 305 2.50 -33.58 -11.97
N ILE A 306 2.77 -32.38 -11.45
CA ILE A 306 4.00 -31.64 -11.71
C ILE A 306 4.81 -31.43 -10.45
N TRP A 307 4.26 -30.71 -9.48
CA TRP A 307 5.05 -30.23 -8.34
C TRP A 307 5.43 -31.34 -7.37
N ARG A 308 4.51 -32.26 -7.04
CA ARG A 308 4.83 -33.39 -6.15
C ARG A 308 5.85 -34.35 -6.77
N PRO A 309 5.72 -34.81 -8.02
CA PRO A 309 6.75 -35.63 -8.66
C PRO A 309 8.09 -34.89 -8.80
N LEU A 310 8.06 -33.58 -9.02
CA LEU A 310 9.26 -32.75 -9.06
C LEU A 310 9.94 -32.67 -7.69
N ASP A 311 9.18 -32.47 -6.62
CA ASP A 311 9.70 -32.40 -5.25
C ASP A 311 10.33 -33.73 -4.80
N GLU A 312 9.76 -34.86 -5.23
CA GLU A 312 10.25 -36.22 -4.94
C GLU A 312 11.43 -36.65 -5.82
N GLN A 313 11.76 -35.89 -6.86
CA GLN A 313 12.85 -36.23 -7.78
C GLN A 313 14.20 -36.12 -7.07
N ASP A 314 15.03 -37.16 -7.21
CA ASP A 314 16.41 -37.12 -6.76
C ASP A 314 17.26 -36.14 -7.58
N SER A 315 18.07 -35.37 -6.88
CA SER A 315 18.99 -34.41 -7.46
C SER A 315 20.33 -34.45 -6.73
N SER A 316 21.38 -34.64 -7.50
CA SER A 316 22.74 -34.65 -6.97
C SER A 316 23.41 -33.30 -7.19
N TYR A 317 24.29 -32.90 -6.28
CA TYR A 317 25.08 -31.67 -6.39
C TYR A 317 26.50 -31.88 -5.85
N TYR A 318 27.43 -31.09 -6.37
CA TYR A 318 28.80 -31.03 -5.86
C TYR A 318 28.85 -30.27 -4.54
N SER A 319 29.39 -30.90 -3.50
CA SER A 319 29.68 -30.25 -2.22
C SER A 319 31.17 -30.36 -1.89
N SER A 320 31.64 -29.60 -0.89
CA SER A 320 33.03 -29.69 -0.40
C SER A 320 33.44 -31.09 0.07
N SER A 321 32.47 -31.95 0.44
CA SER A 321 32.70 -33.33 0.87
C SER A 321 32.39 -34.37 -0.22
N GLY A 322 32.32 -33.96 -1.50
CA GLY A 322 31.98 -34.83 -2.63
C GLY A 322 30.54 -34.67 -3.13
N VAL A 323 30.14 -35.56 -4.03
CA VAL A 323 28.79 -35.57 -4.62
C VAL A 323 27.78 -36.05 -3.59
N LYS A 324 26.76 -35.24 -3.33
CA LYS A 324 25.62 -35.61 -2.49
C LYS A 324 24.38 -35.73 -3.35
N SER A 325 23.42 -36.55 -2.91
CA SER A 325 22.12 -36.71 -3.57
C SER A 325 21.00 -36.55 -2.55
N TYR A 326 20.02 -35.71 -2.88
CA TYR A 326 18.84 -35.46 -2.08
C TYR A 326 17.64 -35.23 -2.99
N LYS A 327 16.44 -35.34 -2.45
CA LYS A 327 15.22 -34.89 -3.13
C LYS A 327 15.27 -33.38 -3.37
N ILE A 328 14.68 -32.91 -4.47
CA ILE A 328 14.61 -31.48 -4.80
C ILE A 328 13.95 -30.67 -3.66
N GLU A 329 12.93 -31.21 -3.00
CA GLU A 329 12.29 -30.55 -1.85
C GLU A 329 13.24 -30.29 -0.67
N SER A 330 14.29 -31.11 -0.53
CA SER A 330 15.27 -31.04 0.56
C SER A 330 16.44 -30.08 0.26
N LEU A 331 16.50 -29.52 -0.95
CA LEU A 331 17.50 -28.52 -1.31
C LEU A 331 17.03 -27.14 -0.82
N THR A 332 17.54 -26.70 0.32
CA THR A 332 17.01 -25.50 1.02
C THR A 332 17.81 -24.23 0.74
N SER A 333 19.06 -24.36 0.30
CA SER A 333 19.95 -23.22 0.01
C SER A 333 20.10 -22.96 -1.49
N ALA A 334 20.37 -21.70 -1.84
CA ALA A 334 20.65 -21.30 -3.23
C ALA A 334 21.89 -22.03 -3.80
N GLU A 335 22.90 -22.27 -2.98
CA GLU A 335 24.11 -23.02 -3.37
C GLU A 335 23.79 -24.47 -3.75
N GLN A 336 22.98 -25.17 -2.94
CA GLN A 336 22.55 -26.53 -3.23
C GLN A 336 21.73 -26.62 -4.53
N MET A 337 20.78 -25.70 -4.71
CA MET A 337 19.98 -25.62 -5.93
C MET A 337 20.86 -25.32 -7.17
N ALA A 338 21.79 -24.38 -7.07
CA ALA A 338 22.72 -24.06 -8.15
C ALA A 338 23.64 -25.24 -8.49
N GLY A 339 24.19 -25.92 -7.47
CA GLY A 339 25.02 -27.11 -7.63
C GLY A 339 24.25 -28.27 -8.28
N ALA A 340 22.97 -28.44 -7.94
CA ALA A 340 22.08 -29.43 -8.54
C ALA A 340 21.82 -29.16 -10.02
N ILE A 341 21.54 -27.90 -10.38
CA ILE A 341 21.38 -27.48 -11.77
C ILE A 341 22.68 -27.75 -12.56
N ALA A 342 23.83 -27.34 -12.02
CA ALA A 342 25.13 -27.54 -12.65
C ALA A 342 25.43 -29.03 -12.89
N TRP A 343 25.19 -29.88 -11.88
CA TRP A 343 25.35 -31.33 -11.99
C TRP A 343 24.47 -31.92 -13.11
N GLY A 344 23.19 -31.55 -13.16
CA GLY A 344 22.26 -32.02 -14.19
C GLY A 344 22.70 -31.63 -15.61
N LEU A 345 23.18 -30.39 -15.78
CA LEU A 345 23.69 -29.91 -17.07
C LEU A 345 24.99 -30.63 -17.49
N ILE A 346 25.95 -30.76 -16.58
CA ILE A 346 27.23 -31.45 -16.86
C ILE A 346 26.97 -32.88 -17.32
N ASN A 347 26.12 -33.64 -16.62
CA ASN A 347 25.83 -35.02 -17.00
C ASN A 347 25.18 -35.14 -18.38
N LYS A 348 24.30 -34.19 -18.75
CA LYS A 348 23.72 -34.17 -20.10
C LYS A 348 24.75 -33.87 -21.18
N ILE A 349 25.71 -32.99 -20.90
CA ILE A 349 26.81 -32.67 -21.83
C ILE A 349 27.69 -33.91 -22.01
N THR A 350 28.12 -34.53 -20.91
CA THR A 350 28.99 -35.72 -20.94
C THR A 350 28.31 -36.89 -21.64
N ALA A 351 27.01 -37.13 -21.38
CA ALA A 351 26.25 -38.19 -22.05
C ALA A 351 26.12 -37.98 -23.57
N LYS A 352 25.99 -36.74 -24.03
CA LYS A 352 26.01 -36.42 -25.47
C LYS A 352 27.38 -36.64 -26.10
N GLN A 353 28.45 -36.28 -25.40
CA GLN A 353 29.81 -36.49 -25.88
C GLN A 353 30.12 -37.99 -26.04
N SER A 354 29.71 -38.83 -25.09
CA SER A 354 29.88 -40.29 -25.19
C SER A 354 29.06 -40.97 -26.30
N LEU A 355 28.03 -40.31 -26.83
CA LEU A 355 27.24 -40.80 -27.97
C LEU A 355 27.80 -40.33 -29.33
N SER A 356 28.78 -39.42 -29.33
CA SER A 356 29.38 -38.81 -30.52
C SER A 356 30.77 -39.39 -30.85
N THR A 357 31.27 -40.28 -30.01
CA THR A 357 32.48 -41.12 -30.16
C THR A 357 32.06 -42.55 -30.37
#